data_AF-A0A2V9YET7-F1
#
_entry.id   AF-A0A2V9YET7-F1
#
_cell.length_a   1.000
_cell.length_b   1.000
_cell.length_c   1.000
_cell.angle_alpha   90.00
_cell.angle_beta   90.00
_cell.angle_gamma   90.00
#
_symmetry.space_group_name_H-M   'P 1'
#
loop_
_entity.id
_entity.type
_entity.pdbx_description
1 polymer ?
#
loop_
_entity_poly.entity_id
_entity_poly.type
_entity_poly.pdbx_seq_one_letter_code
_entity_poly.pdbx_strand_id
1 'polypeptide(L)'
;MQQPQERPNMEKPQEREQGRHEQARPQGQVQGRTEGREGNQRRIPDRDFHAHFGREHHFAPGRVQVYGGRPQFTYSGFVFALVEPWPADWAYDDDDYYIDYVDDEYWLYSLRYPGVRLELIIVD
;
A
#
# COMPACT_ATOMS: atom_id res chain seq x y z
N MET A 1 42.18 -28.73 -54.44
CA MET A 1 40.95 -29.54 -54.62
C MET A 1 40.86 -30.44 -53.38
N GLN A 2 40.03 -30.07 -52.39
CA GLN A 2 38.72 -30.72 -52.10
C GLN A 2 38.91 -32.11 -51.46
N GLN A 3 38.40 -32.54 -50.31
CA GLN A 3 37.45 -32.07 -49.28
C GLN A 3 37.66 -32.98 -48.01
N PRO A 4 37.36 -32.52 -46.77
CA PRO A 4 37.27 -33.38 -45.58
C PRO A 4 35.83 -33.62 -45.09
N GLN A 5 35.66 -34.68 -44.26
CA GLN A 5 34.47 -35.10 -43.47
C GLN A 5 33.31 -35.70 -44.31
N GLU A 6 32.58 -36.73 -43.86
CA GLU A 6 31.55 -36.68 -42.81
C GLU A 6 31.34 -38.04 -42.10
N ARG A 7 31.08 -37.99 -40.78
CA ARG A 7 30.53 -39.09 -39.97
C ARG A 7 29.01 -38.89 -39.88
N PRO A 8 28.19 -39.94 -39.81
CA PRO A 8 26.74 -39.80 -39.94
C PRO A 8 26.13 -39.14 -38.70
N ASN A 9 25.42 -38.04 -38.94
CA ASN A 9 24.60 -37.32 -37.98
C ASN A 9 23.27 -38.09 -37.80
N MET A 10 23.00 -38.47 -36.56
CA MET A 10 21.81 -39.21 -36.16
C MET A 10 20.56 -38.30 -36.20
N GLU A 11 19.47 -38.88 -36.68
CA GLU A 11 18.15 -38.29 -36.88
C GLU A 11 17.57 -37.59 -35.63
N LYS A 12 16.87 -36.48 -35.88
CA LYS A 12 15.80 -35.94 -35.02
C LYS A 12 14.49 -36.66 -35.39
N PRO A 13 13.53 -36.89 -34.46
CA PRO A 13 12.53 -35.85 -34.22
C PRO A 13 11.94 -35.72 -32.80
N GLN A 14 11.48 -34.49 -32.54
CA GLN A 14 10.31 -34.03 -31.75
C GLN A 14 10.10 -34.52 -30.31
N GLU A 15 10.24 -33.64 -29.31
CA GLU A 15 9.25 -32.63 -28.89
C GLU A 15 8.14 -33.23 -28.02
N ARG A 16 8.32 -33.09 -26.70
CA ARG A 16 7.23 -32.84 -25.74
C ARG A 16 7.79 -32.52 -24.35
N GLU A 17 7.15 -31.53 -23.72
CA GLU A 17 7.17 -31.20 -22.28
C GLU A 17 8.49 -30.55 -21.82
N GLN A 18 8.54 -29.32 -21.31
CA GLN A 18 7.67 -28.68 -20.35
C GLN A 18 7.70 -27.16 -20.54
N GLY A 19 6.52 -26.56 -20.73
CA GLY A 19 6.36 -25.14 -20.46
C GLY A 19 6.49 -24.88 -18.96
N ARG A 20 7.12 -23.78 -18.57
CA ARG A 20 6.40 -22.55 -18.26
C ARG A 20 7.32 -21.58 -17.52
N HIS A 21 7.75 -20.57 -18.27
CA HIS A 21 7.66 -19.15 -17.93
C HIS A 21 8.24 -18.82 -16.55
N GLU A 22 9.53 -18.51 -16.59
CA GLU A 22 10.23 -17.76 -15.55
C GLU A 22 9.54 -16.39 -15.43
N GLN A 23 8.52 -16.33 -14.58
CA GLN A 23 7.82 -15.10 -14.25
C GLN A 23 8.76 -14.29 -13.36
N ALA A 24 9.60 -13.48 -14.03
CA ALA A 24 10.28 -12.36 -13.41
C ALA A 24 9.23 -11.57 -12.62
N ARG A 25 9.31 -11.67 -11.30
CA ARG A 25 8.57 -10.82 -10.38
C ARG A 25 8.85 -9.38 -10.81
N PRO A 26 7.87 -8.54 -11.15
CA PRO A 26 8.12 -7.12 -11.18
C PRO A 26 8.45 -6.73 -9.74
N GLN A 27 9.73 -6.55 -9.46
CA GLN A 27 10.17 -5.73 -8.35
C GLN A 27 9.47 -4.40 -8.57
N GLY A 28 8.52 -4.07 -7.71
CA GLY A 28 7.89 -2.76 -7.65
C GLY A 28 8.95 -1.72 -7.31
N GLN A 29 9.71 -1.30 -8.32
CA GLN A 29 10.51 -0.11 -8.30
C GLN A 29 9.68 0.98 -8.95
N VAL A 30 9.12 1.85 -8.12
CA VAL A 30 9.23 3.29 -8.34
C VAL A 30 9.20 3.95 -6.98
N GLN A 31 10.41 4.13 -6.45
CA GLN A 31 10.72 5.16 -5.48
C GLN A 31 10.52 6.51 -6.18
N GLY A 32 9.28 6.99 -6.19
CA GLY A 32 8.92 8.34 -6.61
C GLY A 32 9.03 9.28 -5.43
N ARG A 33 10.25 9.74 -5.13
CA ARG A 33 10.43 11.01 -4.41
C ARG A 33 9.86 12.11 -5.30
N THR A 34 8.66 12.54 -5.00
CA THR A 34 8.16 13.84 -5.46
C THR A 34 8.27 14.78 -4.27
N GLU A 35 9.20 15.73 -4.32
CA GLU A 35 9.33 16.81 -3.33
C GLU A 35 8.21 17.85 -3.50
N GLY A 36 6.97 17.38 -3.47
CA GLY A 36 5.74 18.13 -3.45
C GLY A 36 4.70 17.22 -2.81
N ARG A 37 4.00 17.73 -1.77
CA ARG A 37 3.01 17.04 -0.92
C ARG A 37 2.73 15.59 -1.33
N GLU A 38 3.13 14.63 -0.49
CA GLU A 38 2.74 13.23 -0.65
C GLU A 38 1.25 13.08 -0.35
N GLY A 39 0.40 13.60 -1.23
CA GLY A 39 -1.04 13.45 -1.16
C GLY A 39 -1.45 12.01 -1.44
N ASN A 40 -2.73 11.72 -1.19
CA ASN A 40 -3.28 10.41 -1.46
C ASN A 40 -3.34 10.13 -2.97
N GLN A 41 -2.54 9.18 -3.42
CA GLN A 41 -2.59 8.66 -4.80
C GLN A 41 -3.72 7.64 -5.01
N ARG A 42 -4.40 7.25 -3.92
CA ARG A 42 -5.50 6.29 -3.90
C ARG A 42 -6.70 6.83 -3.15
N ARG A 43 -7.88 6.35 -3.56
CA ARG A 43 -9.16 6.67 -2.94
C ARG A 43 -9.89 5.38 -2.60
N ILE A 44 -10.38 5.31 -1.37
CA ILE A 44 -11.29 4.26 -0.90
C ILE A 44 -12.58 4.36 -1.73
N PRO A 45 -13.08 3.25 -2.31
CA PRO A 45 -14.33 3.27 -3.06
C PRO A 45 -15.48 3.82 -2.21
N ASP A 46 -16.35 4.65 -2.78
CA ASP A 46 -17.40 5.34 -2.02
C ASP A 46 -18.24 4.39 -1.18
N ARG A 47 -18.61 3.23 -1.74
CA ARG A 47 -19.38 2.22 -1.02
C ARG A 47 -18.67 1.76 0.26
N ASP A 48 -17.39 1.48 0.17
CA ASP A 48 -16.59 0.99 1.30
C ASP A 48 -16.34 2.13 2.30
N PHE A 49 -16.16 3.35 1.80
CA PHE A 49 -16.04 4.54 2.63
C PHE A 49 -17.29 4.73 3.50
N HIS A 50 -18.48 4.78 2.90
CA HIS A 50 -19.73 4.97 3.66
C HIS A 50 -20.06 3.82 4.62
N ALA A 51 -19.52 2.62 4.37
CA ALA A 51 -19.76 1.44 5.21
C ALA A 51 -18.90 1.40 6.47
N HIS A 52 -17.73 2.05 6.48
CA HIS A 52 -16.72 1.88 7.52
C HIS A 52 -16.02 3.17 7.98
N PHE A 53 -16.25 4.30 7.31
CA PHE A 53 -15.53 5.55 7.51
C PHE A 53 -16.49 6.73 7.61
N GLY A 54 -15.95 7.86 8.06
CA GLY A 54 -16.70 9.08 8.36
C GLY A 54 -17.06 9.18 9.84
N ARG A 55 -17.62 10.32 10.22
CA ARG A 55 -17.90 10.68 11.62
C ARG A 55 -18.83 9.73 12.37
N GLU A 56 -19.59 8.87 11.69
CA GLU A 56 -20.45 7.87 12.34
C GLU A 56 -19.69 6.59 12.71
N HIS A 57 -18.47 6.41 12.20
CA HIS A 57 -17.66 5.19 12.36
C HIS A 57 -16.43 5.48 13.19
N HIS A 58 -16.56 5.26 14.50
CA HIS A 58 -15.45 5.41 15.41
C HIS A 58 -14.68 4.10 15.60
N PHE A 59 -13.38 4.19 15.84
CA PHE A 59 -12.52 3.05 16.07
C PHE A 59 -11.35 3.40 16.97
N ALA A 60 -10.73 2.35 17.52
CA ALA A 60 -9.42 2.43 18.15
C ALA A 60 -8.35 2.01 17.13
N PRO A 61 -7.35 2.86 16.81
CA PRO A 61 -6.23 2.51 15.93
C PRO A 61 -5.48 1.25 16.39
N GLY A 62 -5.43 1.03 17.70
CA GLY A 62 -4.79 -0.12 18.32
C GLY A 62 -3.29 -0.13 18.08
N ARG A 63 -2.82 -1.07 17.27
CA ARG A 63 -1.38 -1.29 17.08
C ARG A 63 -0.82 -0.35 16.00
N VAL A 64 -0.18 0.73 16.45
CA VAL A 64 0.61 1.62 15.59
C VAL A 64 2.05 1.12 15.46
N GLN A 65 2.58 1.08 14.24
CA GLN A 65 3.95 0.70 13.95
C GLN A 65 4.67 1.81 13.18
N VAL A 66 5.97 1.93 13.34
CA VAL A 66 6.76 2.86 12.51
C VAL A 66 7.34 2.10 11.33
N TYR A 67 6.98 2.53 10.11
CA TYR A 67 7.56 2.03 8.86
C TYR A 67 7.96 3.21 7.97
N GLY A 68 9.18 3.18 7.43
CA GLY A 68 9.73 4.29 6.64
C GLY A 68 9.83 5.61 7.42
N GLY A 69 9.89 5.55 8.76
CA GLY A 69 9.92 6.73 9.63
C GLY A 69 8.54 7.34 9.94
N ARG A 70 7.45 6.70 9.50
CA ARG A 70 6.07 7.17 9.73
C ARG A 70 5.29 6.21 10.61
N PRO A 71 4.49 6.71 11.56
CA PRO A 71 3.50 5.88 12.25
C PRO A 71 2.47 5.37 11.24
N GLN A 72 2.14 4.09 11.31
CA GLN A 72 1.17 3.43 10.45
C GLN A 72 0.25 2.53 11.27
N PHE A 73 -0.98 2.40 10.81
CA PHE A 73 -1.97 1.49 11.37
C PHE A 73 -2.84 0.89 10.26
N THR A 74 -3.49 -0.22 10.57
CA THR A 74 -4.41 -0.88 9.65
C THR A 74 -5.84 -0.72 10.15
N TYR A 75 -6.74 -0.25 9.28
CA TYR A 75 -8.15 -0.15 9.58
C TYR A 75 -8.99 -0.48 8.35
N SER A 76 -10.01 -1.32 8.55
CA SER A 76 -10.95 -1.75 7.50
C SER A 76 -10.28 -2.26 6.20
N GLY A 77 -9.12 -2.91 6.31
CA GLY A 77 -8.38 -3.47 5.17
C GLY A 77 -7.42 -2.50 4.48
N PHE A 78 -7.28 -1.26 4.97
CA PHE A 78 -6.34 -0.28 4.44
C PHE A 78 -5.21 -0.03 5.44
N VAL A 79 -4.01 0.22 4.91
CA VAL A 79 -2.87 0.66 5.72
C VAL A 79 -2.72 2.17 5.55
N PHE A 80 -2.87 2.89 6.65
CA PHE A 80 -2.70 4.33 6.72
C PHE A 80 -1.36 4.67 7.34
N ALA A 81 -0.63 5.60 6.73
CA ALA A 81 0.55 6.23 7.30
C ALA A 81 0.21 7.68 7.66
N LEU A 82 0.60 8.11 8.85
CA LEU A 82 0.49 9.51 9.22
C LEU A 82 1.60 10.32 8.56
N VAL A 83 1.25 11.49 8.05
CA VAL A 83 2.23 12.48 7.57
C VAL A 83 3.00 13.07 8.74
N GLU A 84 2.29 13.34 9.84
CA GLU A 84 2.83 13.90 11.07
C GLU A 84 3.05 12.80 12.13
N PRO A 85 3.93 13.02 13.13
CA PRO A 85 4.05 12.12 14.26
C PRO A 85 2.73 11.96 15.02
N TRP A 86 2.52 10.80 15.63
CA TRP A 86 1.40 10.62 16.55
C TRP A 86 1.55 11.56 17.75
N PRO A 87 0.53 12.38 18.08
CA PRO A 87 0.61 13.29 19.22
C PRO A 87 0.83 12.55 20.54
N ALA A 88 1.73 13.05 21.39
CA ALA A 88 2.10 12.37 22.63
C ALA A 88 0.92 12.21 23.61
N ASP A 89 -0.05 13.12 23.56
CA ASP A 89 -1.22 13.12 24.44
C ASP A 89 -2.39 12.27 23.90
N TRP A 90 -2.24 11.64 22.73
CA TRP A 90 -3.30 10.84 22.11
C TRP A 90 -3.12 9.34 22.44
N ALA A 91 -4.18 8.71 22.95
CA ALA A 91 -4.18 7.26 23.24
C ALA A 91 -4.45 6.45 21.96
N TYR A 92 -3.74 5.34 21.75
CA TYR A 92 -3.96 4.50 20.56
C TYR A 92 -5.18 3.58 20.69
N ASP A 93 -5.65 3.36 21.91
CA ASP A 93 -6.64 2.36 22.31
C ASP A 93 -8.02 2.94 22.62
N ASP A 94 -8.18 4.27 22.60
CA ASP A 94 -9.48 4.93 22.71
C ASP A 94 -10.32 4.71 21.44
N ASP A 95 -11.62 4.47 21.58
CA ASP A 95 -12.58 4.24 20.48
C ASP A 95 -13.22 5.53 19.97
N ASP A 96 -12.47 6.64 19.98
CA ASP A 96 -12.98 7.98 19.71
C ASP A 96 -12.43 8.61 18.41
N TYR A 97 -11.76 7.81 17.59
CA TYR A 97 -11.19 8.25 16.33
C TYR A 97 -12.06 7.91 15.13
N TYR A 98 -12.11 8.80 14.16
CA TYR A 98 -12.70 8.52 12.85
C TYR A 98 -11.83 9.09 11.73
N ILE A 99 -11.97 8.51 10.55
CA ILE A 99 -11.30 8.99 9.35
C ILE A 99 -12.34 9.62 8.44
N ASP A 100 -12.09 10.82 7.95
CA ASP A 100 -12.93 11.48 6.95
C ASP A 100 -12.13 11.84 5.69
N TYR A 101 -12.83 12.09 4.59
CA TYR A 101 -12.27 12.51 3.33
C TYR A 101 -12.71 13.95 3.02
N VAL A 102 -11.78 14.89 3.17
CA VAL A 102 -12.06 16.33 3.06
C VAL A 102 -10.96 16.98 2.22
N ASP A 103 -11.36 17.82 1.28
CA ASP A 103 -10.45 18.55 0.36
C ASP A 103 -9.49 17.63 -0.40
N ASP A 104 -10.01 16.48 -0.86
CA ASP A 104 -9.27 15.42 -1.57
C ASP A 104 -8.23 14.64 -0.74
N GLU A 105 -8.21 14.83 0.58
CA GLU A 105 -7.27 14.17 1.50
C GLU A 105 -7.99 13.38 2.61
N TYR A 106 -7.30 12.37 3.16
CA TYR A 106 -7.78 11.62 4.32
C TYR A 106 -7.25 12.23 5.61
N TRP A 107 -8.14 12.39 6.58
CA TRP A 107 -7.84 13.00 7.87
C TRP A 107 -8.30 12.07 8.99
N LEU A 108 -7.42 11.87 9.98
CA LEU A 108 -7.78 11.30 11.26
C LEU A 108 -8.25 12.40 12.21
N TYR A 109 -9.40 12.18 12.82
CA TYR A 109 -9.98 13.04 13.84
C TYR A 109 -10.11 12.29 15.15
N SER A 110 -10.03 13.01 16.26
CA SER A 110 -10.39 12.54 17.60
C SER A 110 -11.56 13.36 18.12
N LEU A 111 -12.54 12.69 18.74
CA LEU A 111 -13.64 13.38 19.43
C LEU A 111 -13.16 14.05 20.72
N ARG A 112 -12.13 13.51 21.38
CA ARG A 112 -11.49 14.10 22.55
C ARG A 112 -10.66 15.34 22.19
N TYR A 113 -10.10 15.40 20.99
CA TYR A 113 -9.27 16.51 20.49
C TYR A 113 -9.79 17.11 19.18
N PRO A 114 -11.01 17.71 19.16
CA PRO A 114 -11.67 18.15 17.93
C PRO A 114 -10.98 19.32 17.19
N GLY A 115 -10.03 20.00 17.85
CA GLY A 115 -9.25 21.09 17.25
C GLY A 115 -8.01 20.64 16.49
N VAL A 116 -7.69 19.34 16.49
CA VAL A 116 -6.51 18.78 15.85
C VAL A 116 -6.94 17.66 14.91
N ARG A 117 -6.41 17.66 13.68
CA ARG A 117 -6.60 16.63 12.67
C ARG A 117 -5.24 16.20 12.14
N LEU A 118 -5.07 14.92 11.86
CA LEU A 118 -3.82 14.36 11.35
C LEU A 118 -4.02 13.89 9.91
N GLU A 119 -3.15 14.31 8.99
CA GLU A 119 -3.21 13.88 7.61
C GLU A 119 -2.75 12.42 7.48
N LEU A 120 -3.51 11.63 6.69
CA LEU A 120 -3.25 10.23 6.43
C LEU A 120 -2.97 9.98 4.95
N ILE A 121 -2.07 9.05 4.65
CA ILE A 121 -1.80 8.54 3.31
C ILE A 121 -2.07 7.03 3.29
N ILE A 122 -2.74 6.54 2.25
CA ILE A 122 -2.91 5.10 2.04
C ILE A 122 -1.67 4.51 1.36
N VAL A 123 -0.99 3.56 2.01
CA VAL A 123 0.33 3.05 1.57
C VAL A 123 0.39 1.60 1.07
N ASP A 124 -0.70 0.82 1.18
CA ASP A 124 -0.84 -0.52 0.55
C ASP A 124 -2.10 -0.68 -0.33
#